data_AF-A0AAW2Z421-F1
#
_entry.id   AF-A0AAW2Z421-F1
#
_cell.length_a   1.000
_cell.length_b   1.000
_cell.length_c   1.000
_cell.angle_alpha   90.00
_cell.angle_beta   90.00
_cell.angle_gamma   90.00
#
_symmetry.space_group_name_H-M   'P 1'
#
loop_
_entity.id
_entity.type
_entity.pdbx_description
1 polymer ?
#
loop_
_entity_poly.entity_id
_entity_poly.type
_entity_poly.pdbx_seq_one_letter_code
_entity_poly.pdbx_strand_id
1 'polypeptide(L)'
;MLMDHNPNRNNNAVYLGENIYASTADKAKPSDAVTYWINESKDYNYKTNTCAAGKVCGHYTQVVWRSSTKIGCARVKCSNIKYGATILCNYEPGGNYNGQKPY
;
A
#
# COMPACT_ATOMS: atom_id res chain seq x y z
N MET A 1 6.09 -15.00 -8.76
CA MET A 1 5.68 -13.60 -9.00
C MET A 1 6.44 -12.76 -8.00
N LEU A 2 7.10 -11.68 -8.41
CA LEU A 2 8.30 -11.17 -7.69
C LEU A 2 8.03 -10.18 -6.55
N MET A 3 6.76 -9.91 -6.20
CA MET A 3 6.35 -9.09 -5.05
C MET A 3 4.93 -9.50 -4.62
N ASP A 4 4.82 -10.33 -3.58
CA ASP A 4 3.52 -10.69 -2.98
C ASP A 4 3.42 -10.10 -1.57
N HIS A 5 2.19 -9.87 -1.12
CA HIS A 5 1.95 -9.40 0.24
C HIS A 5 2.43 -10.41 1.28
N ASN A 6 2.85 -9.95 2.45
CA ASN A 6 3.24 -10.83 3.55
C ASN A 6 2.06 -11.75 3.92
N PRO A 7 2.20 -13.09 3.79
CA PRO A 7 1.11 -14.02 4.10
C PRO A 7 0.72 -14.02 5.58
N ASN A 8 1.62 -13.56 6.47
CA ASN A 8 1.41 -13.53 7.92
C ASN A 8 0.87 -12.20 8.44
N ARG A 9 0.24 -11.39 7.58
CA ARG A 9 -0.36 -10.10 7.96
C ARG A 9 -1.64 -10.20 8.80
N ASN A 10 -2.09 -11.41 9.11
CA ASN A 10 -3.23 -11.68 10.00
C ASN A 10 -2.82 -12.72 11.06
N ASN A 11 -2.24 -12.26 12.19
CA ASN A 11 -1.62 -13.15 13.18
C ASN A 11 -2.44 -13.38 14.47
N ASN A 12 -3.77 -13.49 14.36
CA ASN A 12 -4.73 -13.71 15.46
C ASN A 12 -4.82 -12.57 16.51
N ALA A 13 -3.93 -11.56 16.48
CA ALA A 13 -4.00 -10.40 17.36
C ALA A 13 -4.58 -9.17 16.65
N VAL A 14 -4.06 -8.83 15.46
CA VAL A 14 -4.54 -7.68 14.65
C VAL A 14 -4.29 -7.96 13.16
N TYR A 15 -5.21 -7.53 12.29
CA TYR A 15 -4.98 -7.50 10.85
C TYR A 15 -4.10 -6.30 10.47
N LEU A 16 -3.04 -6.53 9.70
CA LEU A 16 -2.17 -5.50 9.14
C LEU A 16 -2.49 -5.25 7.68
N GLY A 17 -2.74 -3.99 7.34
CA GLY A 17 -2.75 -3.52 5.97
C GLY A 17 -1.33 -3.40 5.44
N GLU A 18 -1.15 -3.44 4.11
CA GLU A 18 0.19 -3.42 3.52
C GLU A 18 0.19 -2.72 2.16
N ASN A 19 1.12 -1.79 1.96
CA ASN A 19 1.42 -1.19 0.67
C ASN A 19 2.85 -1.56 0.24
N ILE A 20 3.02 -1.89 -1.03
CA ILE A 20 4.31 -2.23 -1.64
C ILE A 20 4.58 -1.28 -2.80
N TYR A 21 5.82 -0.82 -2.92
CA TYR A 21 6.32 -0.05 -4.05
C TYR A 21 7.64 -0.64 -4.51
N ALA A 22 7.71 -1.04 -5.77
CA ALA A 22 8.92 -1.61 -6.38
C ALA A 22 9.46 -0.67 -7.45
N SER A 23 10.77 -0.40 -7.41
CA SER A 23 11.46 0.49 -8.35
C SER A 23 12.68 -0.16 -8.94
N THR A 24 13.00 0.14 -10.20
CA THR A 24 14.26 -0.24 -10.84
C THR A 24 15.45 0.57 -10.31
N ALA A 25 15.20 1.68 -9.61
CA ALA A 25 16.27 2.47 -9.00
C ALA A 25 16.85 1.77 -7.76
N ASP A 26 18.17 1.79 -7.63
CA ASP A 26 18.89 1.24 -6.46
C ASP A 26 18.57 1.96 -5.14
N LYS A 27 18.03 3.19 -5.23
CA LYS A 27 17.75 4.05 -4.09
C LYS A 27 16.35 4.68 -4.20
N ALA A 28 15.32 3.84 -4.22
CA ALA A 28 13.94 4.32 -4.06
C ALA A 28 13.80 5.15 -2.77
N LYS A 29 13.13 6.31 -2.86
CA LYS A 29 12.83 7.15 -1.70
C LYS A 29 11.43 6.81 -1.17
N PRO A 30 11.23 6.81 0.16
CA PRO A 30 9.88 6.66 0.74
C PRO A 30 8.87 7.67 0.18
N SER A 31 9.30 8.89 -0.13
CA SER A 31 8.46 9.90 -0.76
C SER A 31 7.92 9.48 -2.13
N ASP A 32 8.70 8.73 -2.91
CA ASP A 32 8.29 8.28 -4.24
C ASP A 32 7.19 7.23 -4.13
N ALA A 33 7.33 6.31 -3.17
CA ALA A 33 6.31 5.30 -2.86
C ALA A 33 5.00 5.94 -2.41
N VAL A 34 5.07 6.84 -1.43
CA VAL A 34 3.89 7.55 -0.91
C VAL A 34 3.22 8.40 -2.00
N THR A 35 3.99 9.10 -2.82
CA THR A 35 3.46 9.87 -3.96
C THR A 35 2.76 8.96 -4.96
N TYR A 36 3.36 7.81 -5.28
CA TYR A 36 2.76 6.82 -6.17
C TYR A 36 1.41 6.32 -5.64
N TRP A 37 1.34 5.94 -4.36
CA TRP A 37 0.12 5.47 -3.72
C TRP A 37 -0.96 6.57 -3.64
N ILE A 38 -0.62 7.80 -3.25
CA ILE A 38 -1.58 8.90 -3.13
C ILE A 38 -2.13 9.34 -4.49
N ASN A 39 -1.34 9.21 -5.57
CA ASN A 39 -1.78 9.56 -6.91
C ASN A 39 -2.94 8.71 -7.43
N GLU A 40 -3.27 7.57 -6.80
CA GLU A 40 -4.48 6.81 -7.12
C GLU A 40 -5.77 7.56 -6.71
N SER A 41 -5.68 8.59 -5.86
CA SER A 41 -6.82 9.44 -5.48
C SER A 41 -7.56 10.03 -6.69
N LYS A 42 -6.85 10.32 -7.80
CA LYS A 42 -7.44 10.84 -9.05
C LYS A 42 -8.40 9.86 -9.71
N ASP A 43 -8.25 8.56 -9.43
CA ASP A 43 -9.03 7.47 -10.00
C ASP A 43 -10.08 6.94 -9.01
N TYR A 44 -10.11 7.46 -7.77
CA TYR A 44 -11.03 7.04 -6.71
C TYR A 44 -12.21 8.00 -6.54
N ASN A 45 -13.44 7.47 -6.56
CA ASN A 45 -14.66 8.22 -6.30
C ASN A 45 -15.20 7.92 -4.89
N TYR A 46 -15.05 8.89 -3.99
CA TYR A 46 -15.51 8.76 -2.61
C TYR A 46 -17.04 8.68 -2.46
N LYS A 47 -17.82 9.31 -3.35
CA LYS A 47 -19.29 9.29 -3.26
C LYS A 47 -19.80 7.87 -3.44
N THR A 48 -19.30 7.17 -4.46
CA THR A 48 -19.69 5.80 -4.82
C THR A 48 -18.85 4.72 -4.13
N ASN A 49 -17.75 5.08 -3.48
CA ASN A 49 -16.77 4.12 -2.92
C ASN A 49 -16.22 3.17 -3.99
N THR A 50 -15.90 3.71 -5.17
CA THR A 50 -15.42 2.90 -6.31
C THR A 50 -14.14 3.47 -6.90
N CYS A 51 -13.31 2.56 -7.41
CA CYS A 51 -12.17 2.91 -8.26
C CYS A 51 -12.61 2.92 -9.73
N ALA A 52 -12.02 3.79 -10.55
CA ALA A 52 -12.27 3.82 -11.99
C ALA A 52 -11.94 2.46 -12.63
N ALA A 53 -12.67 2.10 -13.70
CA ALA A 53 -12.51 0.81 -14.36
C ALA A 53 -11.06 0.60 -14.85
N GLY A 54 -10.47 -0.55 -14.49
CA GLY A 54 -9.08 -0.90 -14.84
C GLY A 54 -8.02 -0.13 -14.04
N LYS A 55 -8.39 0.64 -13.01
CA LYS A 55 -7.46 1.34 -12.11
C LYS A 55 -7.32 0.61 -10.78
N VAL A 56 -6.29 0.99 -10.04
CA VAL A 56 -6.02 0.55 -8.68
C VAL A 56 -6.15 1.76 -7.76
N CYS A 57 -6.86 1.59 -6.65
CA CYS A 57 -7.05 2.64 -5.64
C CYS A 57 -6.74 2.15 -4.22
N GLY A 58 -6.40 0.87 -4.07
CA GLY A 58 -6.22 0.22 -2.77
C GLY A 58 -5.05 0.81 -1.97
N HIS A 59 -4.01 1.30 -2.64
CA HIS A 59 -2.89 1.91 -1.95
C HIS A 59 -3.29 3.27 -1.39
N TYR A 60 -3.96 4.10 -2.20
CA TYR A 60 -4.52 5.36 -1.74
C TYR A 60 -5.44 5.14 -0.54
N THR A 61 -6.45 4.28 -0.67
CA THR A 61 -7.44 4.08 0.40
C THR A 61 -6.81 3.56 1.68
N GLN A 62 -5.74 2.75 1.61
CA GLN A 62 -4.97 2.37 2.79
C GLN A 62 -4.20 3.53 3.42
N VAL A 63 -3.57 4.40 2.61
CA VAL A 63 -2.83 5.58 3.12
C VAL A 63 -3.74 6.51 3.91
N VAL A 64 -4.98 6.70 3.45
CA VAL A 64 -5.96 7.60 4.10
C VAL A 64 -6.96 6.88 4.99
N TRP A 65 -6.70 5.62 5.36
CA TRP A 65 -7.62 4.83 6.17
C TRP A 65 -7.67 5.34 7.61
N ARG A 66 -8.81 5.92 8.01
CA ARG A 66 -9.01 6.63 9.28
C ARG A 66 -8.64 5.81 10.50
N SER A 67 -8.95 4.52 10.49
CA SER A 67 -8.69 3.64 11.64
C SER A 67 -7.23 3.18 11.73
N SER A 68 -6.44 3.30 10.67
CA SER A 68 -5.02 2.93 10.68
C SER A 68 -4.21 4.01 11.41
N THR A 69 -3.89 3.75 12.67
CA THR A 69 -3.25 4.74 13.57
C THR A 69 -1.75 4.53 13.75
N LYS A 70 -1.23 3.36 13.34
CA LYS A 70 0.19 3.05 13.37
C LYS A 70 0.66 2.65 11.97
N ILE A 71 1.90 3.04 11.66
CA ILE A 71 2.57 2.70 10.40
C ILE A 71 4.02 2.31 10.68
N GLY A 72 4.50 1.27 10.01
CA GLY A 72 5.91 0.88 10.01
C GLY A 72 6.35 0.56 8.59
N CYS A 73 7.48 1.11 8.16
CA CYS A 73 7.97 0.93 6.79
C CYS A 73 9.40 0.41 6.75
N ALA A 74 9.72 -0.33 5.69
CA ALA A 74 11.06 -0.83 5.41
C ALA A 74 11.43 -0.57 3.94
N ARG A 75 12.72 -0.32 3.69
CA ARG A 75 13.29 -0.31 2.34
C ARG A 75 14.28 -1.46 2.22
N VAL A 76 14.10 -2.29 1.19
CA VAL A 76 14.92 -3.46 0.92
C VAL A 76 15.57 -3.28 -0.46
N LYS A 77 16.90 -3.46 -0.53
CA LYS A 77 17.61 -3.56 -1.81
C LYS A 77 17.44 -4.98 -2.35
N CYS A 78 17.02 -5.11 -3.60
CA CYS A 78 16.73 -6.41 -4.20
C CYS A 78 17.77 -6.72 -5.28
N SER A 79 18.74 -7.58 -4.98
CA SER A 79 19.88 -7.86 -5.89
C SER A 79 19.55 -8.80 -7.05
N ASN A 80 18.44 -9.55 -6.96
CA ASN A 80 18.12 -10.68 -7.85
C ASN A 80 16.75 -10.55 -8.54
N ILE A 81 16.19 -9.34 -8.57
CA ILE A 81 14.88 -9.04 -9.16
C ILE A 81 15.06 -7.91 -10.18
N LYS A 82 14.16 -7.77 -11.15
CA LYS A 82 14.10 -6.61 -12.07
C LYS A 82 14.07 -5.25 -11.32
N TYR A 83 13.82 -5.24 -10.01
CA TYR A 83 13.71 -4.05 -9.17
C TYR A 83 14.98 -3.87 -8.34
N GLY A 84 15.57 -2.67 -8.36
CA GLY A 84 16.76 -2.32 -7.55
C GLY A 84 16.41 -2.09 -6.08
N ALA A 85 15.22 -1.57 -5.78
CA ALA A 85 14.75 -1.36 -4.40
C ALA A 85 13.23 -1.47 -4.27
N THR A 86 12.80 -1.93 -3.08
CA THR A 86 11.40 -2.07 -2.69
C THR A 86 11.14 -1.33 -1.40
N ILE A 87 10.00 -0.68 -1.31
CA ILE A 87 9.49 -0.04 -0.09
C ILE A 87 8.19 -0.75 0.30
N LEU A 88 8.12 -1.17 1.56
CA LEU A 88 7.00 -1.81 2.19
C LEU A 88 6.52 -0.92 3.33
N CYS A 89 5.22 -0.75 3.51
CA CYS A 89 4.63 -0.15 4.70
C CYS A 89 3.47 -1.00 5.22
N ASN A 90 3.49 -1.31 6.51
CA ASN A 90 2.41 -1.99 7.23
C ASN A 90 1.59 -0.99 8.03
N TYR A 91 0.28 -1.21 8.10
CA TYR A 91 -0.70 -0.32 8.73
C TYR A 91 -1.49 -1.09 9.80
N GLU A 92 -1.60 -0.54 11.01
CA GLU A 92 -2.32 -1.16 12.13
C GLU A 92 -3.37 -0.21 12.73
N PRO A 93 -4.63 -0.67 12.91
CA PRO A 93 -5.24 -1.78 12.19
C PRO A 93 -5.20 -1.59 10.67
N GLY A 94 -5.20 -2.68 9.92
CA GLY A 94 -5.29 -2.65 8.46
C GLY A 94 -6.61 -2.09 7.96
N GLY A 95 -6.57 -1.48 6.78
CA GLY A 95 -7.73 -0.88 6.13
C GLY A 95 -8.27 -1.71 4.96
N ASN A 96 -8.97 -1.04 4.05
CA ASN A 96 -9.54 -1.63 2.83
C ASN A 96 -10.55 -2.75 3.09
N TYR A 97 -11.36 -2.62 4.14
CA TYR A 97 -12.48 -3.55 4.36
C TYR A 97 -13.55 -3.36 3.29
N ASN A 98 -14.01 -4.48 2.71
CA ASN A 98 -15.04 -4.49 1.68
C ASN A 98 -16.30 -3.72 2.13
N GLY A 99 -16.74 -2.78 1.29
CA GLY A 99 -17.93 -1.97 1.55
C GLY A 99 -17.72 -0.78 2.49
N GLN A 100 -16.55 -0.63 3.13
CA GLN A 100 -16.25 0.51 4.00
C GLN A 100 -15.53 1.63 3.23
N LYS A 101 -15.78 2.87 3.64
CA LYS A 101 -15.07 4.05 3.12
C LYS A 101 -13.82 4.32 3.96
N PRO A 102 -12.78 4.91 3.36
CA PRO A 102 -11.52 5.13 4.07
C PRO A 102 -11.58 6.19 5.17
N TYR A 103 -12.53 7.14 5.13
CA TYR A 103 -12.70 8.20 6.13
C TYR A 103 -14.13 8.73 6.16
#